data_AF-A0A642V4G6-F1
#
_entry.id   AF-A0A642V4G6-F1
#
_cell.length_a   1.000
_cell.length_b   1.000
_cell.length_c   1.000
_cell.angle_alpha   90.00
_cell.angle_beta   90.00
_cell.angle_gamma   90.00
#
_symmetry.space_group_name_H-M   'P 1'
#
loop_
_entity.id
_entity.type
_entity.pdbx_description
1 polymer ?
#
loop_
_entity_poly.entity_id
_entity_poly.type
_entity_poly.pdbx_seq_one_letter_code
_entity_poly.pdbx_strand_id
1 'polypeptide(L)'
;MASILDLPVELADTIIEYLSIDDMVNLQRSCKFFRNVLLIKMWTHVHLDCTAQRDTRNQKVTASNSIGHTDIHYHNREKVVTPLYHKYGNRSGGYIKLDVSNIDKLCEGVLRQDYANVFSWVKVLTLNAPYYNTSELEDVELGSPADLKGVDGQTLIHWYLNHVVTKKFVNLQLIEAIVDINEKLSTKPVTQYPPLLTNLLTTFPHVETNISVHLEKNWAPNPIEKMTFDNLKVLRISCDGLDDVRRFCGRFLPRSIERFDLVDYSEIDASALKEFFSRTDKLRSVSLKWGNVSNPESIDWIPKTVTNLQMCQFDDSRPVQNPVDALNVTYFKSYTRLGQVFQALRFPNLERLSVQGPVDNEAPLVHAVAEAFQSSPYIRQLKCRRLRVDFVAQLLSNPIVSGRVKSLVVQPNHSVDNYRQFCQLARACSNIDFLVVNMDMISKWNIPMCIKKFLRFCPNLTTLYIEHPYVTPNRRAGDHKWLLKINQEFVYDDYSKIRVDPRWAYRIDIDEFKKIHDINDIAAFNPAPIQSSIYPVDGITEDSMVC
;
A
#
# COMPACT_ATOMS: atom_id res chain seq x y z
N MET A 1 -26.74 -26.84 -23.27
CA MET A 1 -26.15 -25.69 -22.56
C MET A 1 -24.89 -26.21 -21.88
N ALA A 2 -23.72 -25.65 -22.16
CA ALA A 2 -22.51 -26.04 -21.43
C ALA A 2 -22.65 -25.59 -19.97
N SER A 3 -22.46 -26.50 -19.02
CA SER A 3 -22.46 -26.18 -17.60
C SER A 3 -21.19 -25.41 -17.25
N ILE A 4 -21.23 -24.53 -16.26
CA ILE A 4 -20.01 -23.91 -15.70
C ILE A 4 -19.03 -24.97 -15.15
N LEU A 5 -19.55 -26.17 -14.87
CA LEU A 5 -18.79 -27.34 -14.44
C LEU A 5 -18.00 -28.01 -15.59
N ASP A 6 -18.31 -27.65 -16.84
CA ASP A 6 -17.65 -28.17 -18.04
C ASP A 6 -16.55 -27.22 -18.55
N LEU A 7 -16.20 -26.19 -17.77
CA LEU A 7 -15.14 -25.26 -18.15
C LEU A 7 -13.77 -25.95 -18.07
N PRO A 8 -12.91 -25.77 -19.08
CA PRO A 8 -11.48 -26.05 -18.97
C PRO A 8 -10.87 -25.41 -17.72
N VAL A 9 -9.93 -26.11 -17.09
CA VAL A 9 -9.31 -25.66 -15.82
C VAL A 9 -8.67 -24.28 -15.99
N GLU A 10 -8.11 -23.99 -17.15
CA GLU A 10 -7.47 -22.72 -17.48
C GLU A 10 -8.47 -21.55 -17.46
N LEU A 11 -9.72 -21.79 -17.89
CA LEU A 11 -10.79 -20.79 -17.80
C LEU A 11 -11.30 -20.65 -16.37
N ALA A 12 -11.36 -21.74 -15.61
CA ALA A 12 -11.72 -21.70 -14.20
C ALA A 12 -10.69 -20.88 -13.39
N ASP A 13 -9.39 -21.10 -13.61
CA ASP A 13 -8.32 -20.32 -13.00
C ASP A 13 -8.45 -18.82 -13.31
N THR A 14 -8.69 -18.51 -14.59
CA THR A 14 -8.91 -17.13 -15.05
C THR A 14 -10.11 -16.51 -14.33
N ILE A 15 -11.25 -17.20 -14.25
CA ILE A 15 -12.45 -16.69 -13.55
C ILE A 15 -12.11 -16.39 -12.09
N ILE A 16 -11.40 -17.29 -11.42
CA ILE A 16 -11.06 -17.15 -10.01
C ILE A 16 -10.16 -15.93 -9.76
N GLU A 17 -9.34 -15.48 -10.71
CA GLU A 17 -8.53 -14.25 -10.56
C GLU A 17 -9.36 -12.98 -10.40
N TYR A 18 -10.60 -13.00 -10.86
CA TYR A 18 -11.52 -11.87 -10.79
C TYR A 18 -12.58 -11.98 -9.70
N LEU A 19 -12.60 -13.08 -8.94
CA LEU A 19 -13.54 -13.29 -7.85
C LEU A 19 -13.11 -12.56 -6.58
N SER A 20 -14.09 -12.07 -5.82
CA SER A 20 -13.84 -11.64 -4.45
C SER A 20 -13.56 -12.84 -3.54
N ILE A 21 -12.96 -12.60 -2.37
CA ILE A 21 -12.72 -13.66 -1.37
C ILE A 21 -14.04 -14.31 -0.95
N ASP A 22 -15.11 -13.53 -0.76
CA ASP A 22 -16.43 -14.05 -0.40
C ASP A 22 -16.99 -14.95 -1.51
N ASP A 23 -16.84 -14.55 -2.77
CA ASP A 23 -17.27 -15.37 -3.91
C ASP A 23 -16.46 -16.67 -4.02
N MET A 24 -15.14 -16.61 -3.77
CA MET A 24 -14.29 -17.79 -3.71
C MET A 24 -14.75 -18.75 -2.61
N VAL A 25 -15.02 -18.26 -1.39
CA VAL A 25 -15.52 -19.09 -0.28
C VAL A 25 -16.89 -19.69 -0.62
N ASN A 26 -17.79 -18.91 -1.21
CA ASN A 26 -19.12 -19.40 -1.61
C ASN A 26 -19.01 -20.46 -2.71
N LEU A 27 -18.12 -20.30 -3.69
CA LEU A 27 -17.88 -21.28 -4.75
C LEU A 27 -17.25 -22.57 -4.22
N GLN A 28 -16.29 -22.46 -3.29
CA GLN A 28 -15.69 -23.62 -2.63
C GLN A 28 -16.74 -24.46 -1.89
N ARG A 29 -17.71 -23.79 -1.24
CA ARG A 29 -18.81 -24.42 -0.51
C ARG A 29 -19.82 -25.08 -1.45
N SER A 30 -20.16 -24.41 -2.55
CA SER A 30 -21.23 -24.82 -3.46
C SER A 30 -20.80 -25.76 -4.58
N CYS A 31 -19.51 -25.82 -4.93
CA CYS A 31 -19.03 -26.59 -6.10
C CYS A 31 -17.76 -27.40 -5.81
N LYS A 32 -17.83 -28.73 -6.02
CA LYS A 32 -16.68 -29.65 -5.86
C LYS A 32 -15.55 -29.39 -6.86
N PHE A 33 -15.87 -29.06 -8.12
CA PHE A 33 -14.87 -28.72 -9.13
C PHE A 33 -14.07 -27.48 -8.72
N PHE A 34 -14.77 -26.37 -8.43
CA PHE A 34 -14.12 -25.15 -7.97
C PHE A 34 -13.40 -25.34 -6.64
N ARG A 35 -13.87 -26.22 -5.74
CA ARG A 35 -13.16 -26.52 -4.49
C ARG A 35 -11.72 -26.97 -4.75
N ASN A 36 -11.48 -27.83 -5.73
CA ASN A 36 -10.12 -28.33 -6.02
C ASN A 36 -9.24 -27.23 -6.61
N VAL A 37 -9.78 -26.45 -7.55
CA VAL A 37 -9.05 -25.33 -8.19
C VAL A 37 -8.74 -24.23 -7.17
N LEU A 38 -9.73 -23.85 -6.36
CA LEU A 38 -9.60 -22.85 -5.30
C LEU A 38 -8.62 -23.29 -4.20
N LEU A 39 -8.59 -24.58 -3.87
CA LEU A 39 -7.66 -25.11 -2.86
C LEU A 39 -6.21 -24.78 -3.25
N ILE A 40 -5.80 -25.07 -4.49
CA ILE A 40 -4.45 -24.77 -5.00
C ILE A 40 -4.15 -23.28 -4.87
N LYS A 41 -5.08 -22.44 -5.33
CA LYS A 41 -4.90 -20.99 -5.31
C LYS A 41 -4.79 -20.42 -3.89
N MET A 42 -5.61 -20.90 -2.97
CA MET A 42 -5.57 -20.47 -1.58
C MET A 42 -4.25 -20.85 -0.89
N TRP A 43 -3.78 -22.07 -1.13
CA TRP A 43 -2.52 -22.55 -0.58
C TRP A 43 -1.29 -21.88 -1.22
N THR A 44 -1.47 -21.12 -2.30
CA THR A 44 -0.37 -20.36 -2.91
C THR A 44 0.24 -19.34 -1.95
N HIS A 45 -0.55 -18.83 -0.99
CA HIS A 45 -0.09 -17.87 0.01
C HIS A 45 -0.45 -18.35 1.43
N VAL A 46 0.59 -18.62 2.24
CA VAL A 46 0.46 -18.94 3.66
C VAL A 46 0.94 -17.75 4.49
N HIS A 47 0.16 -17.34 5.49
CA HIS A 47 0.53 -16.32 6.47
C HIS A 47 0.62 -16.97 7.85
N LEU A 48 1.82 -16.99 8.41
CA LEU A 48 2.10 -17.43 9.78
C LEU A 48 2.17 -16.21 10.70
N ASP A 49 1.24 -16.12 11.63
CA ASP A 49 1.19 -15.08 12.64
C ASP A 49 1.70 -15.62 13.96
N CYS A 50 2.97 -15.32 14.27
CA CYS A 50 3.62 -15.77 15.50
C CYS A 50 3.34 -14.82 16.67
N THR A 51 2.58 -13.72 16.47
CA THR A 51 2.21 -12.84 17.58
C THR A 51 1.43 -13.63 18.63
N ALA A 52 1.98 -13.71 19.84
CA ALA A 52 1.24 -14.20 21.00
C ALA A 52 -0.05 -13.39 21.09
N GLN A 53 -1.20 -14.03 21.31
CA GLN A 53 -2.42 -13.33 21.72
C GLN A 53 -2.18 -12.71 23.12
N ARG A 54 -1.44 -11.62 23.20
CA ARG A 54 -1.45 -10.73 24.35
C ARG A 54 -2.74 -9.91 24.27
N ASP A 55 -3.71 -10.33 25.07
CA ASP A 55 -4.91 -9.60 25.48
C ASP A 55 -6.10 -9.47 24.52
N THR A 56 -6.81 -10.57 24.31
CA THR A 56 -8.26 -10.52 24.03
C THR A 56 -9.10 -10.12 25.25
N ARG A 57 -8.50 -9.94 26.44
CA ARG A 57 -9.24 -9.53 27.66
C ARG A 57 -9.60 -8.04 27.73
N ASN A 58 -8.91 -7.16 26.99
CA ASN A 58 -9.16 -5.70 27.05
C ASN A 58 -9.64 -5.08 25.73
N GLN A 59 -9.64 -5.81 24.62
CA GLN A 59 -10.34 -5.37 23.42
C GLN A 59 -11.82 -5.76 23.50
N LYS A 60 -12.62 -4.92 24.18
CA LYS A 60 -14.03 -4.72 23.79
C LYS A 60 -14.03 -4.07 22.40
N VAL A 61 -13.61 -4.82 21.39
CA VAL A 61 -13.94 -4.51 20.00
C VAL A 61 -15.44 -4.62 19.94
N THR A 62 -16.07 -3.48 19.70
CA THR A 62 -17.46 -3.39 19.28
C THR A 62 -17.60 -4.37 18.12
N ALA A 63 -18.26 -5.51 18.39
CA ALA A 63 -18.53 -6.55 17.42
C ALA A 63 -19.43 -5.95 16.32
N SER A 64 -18.82 -5.31 15.33
CA SER A 64 -19.46 -5.03 14.06
C SER A 64 -19.43 -6.31 13.23
N ASN A 65 -20.39 -7.20 13.48
CA ASN A 65 -20.91 -8.21 12.55
C ASN A 65 -19.93 -8.95 11.63
N SER A 66 -18.77 -9.40 12.15
CA SER A 66 -18.09 -10.59 11.62
C SER A 66 -18.37 -11.74 12.59
N ILE A 67 -19.63 -12.18 12.61
CA ILE A 67 -20.11 -13.32 13.41
C ILE A 67 -19.28 -14.53 13.03
N GLY A 68 -18.63 -15.11 14.03
CA GLY A 68 -18.02 -16.42 13.93
C GLY A 68 -19.07 -17.45 13.50
N HIS A 69 -18.79 -18.13 12.40
CA HIS A 69 -19.29 -19.47 12.16
C HIS A 69 -18.11 -20.43 12.30
N THR A 70 -17.62 -20.56 13.53
CA THR A 70 -17.02 -21.80 14.01
C THR A 70 -18.16 -22.71 14.44
N ASP A 71 -18.74 -23.42 13.48
CA ASP A 71 -19.45 -24.67 13.73
C ASP A 71 -19.80 -25.29 12.39
N ILE A 72 -19.03 -26.28 11.93
CA ILE A 72 -19.53 -27.26 10.98
C ILE A 72 -18.90 -28.63 11.29
N HIS A 73 -19.63 -29.41 12.09
CA HIS A 73 -19.69 -30.86 11.94
C HIS A 73 -20.17 -31.18 10.51
N TYR A 74 -19.33 -31.79 9.68
CA TYR A 74 -19.80 -32.68 8.61
C TYR A 74 -19.12 -34.04 8.74
N HIS A 75 -19.95 -35.03 9.07
CA HIS A 75 -19.75 -36.42 8.72
C HIS A 75 -19.79 -36.56 7.19
N ASN A 76 -18.65 -36.40 6.53
CA ASN A 76 -18.20 -37.31 5.48
C ASN A 76 -16.74 -37.00 5.12
N ARG A 77 -15.98 -38.08 4.94
CA ARG A 77 -14.52 -38.16 4.88
C ARG A 77 -13.90 -37.25 3.81
N GLU A 78 -13.39 -36.10 4.25
CA GLU A 78 -12.22 -35.36 3.74
C GLU A 78 -12.12 -34.08 4.60
N LYS A 79 -11.53 -34.22 5.80
CA LYS A 79 -11.30 -33.10 6.74
C LYS A 79 -10.18 -32.20 6.20
N VAL A 80 -10.48 -31.40 5.18
CA VAL A 80 -9.62 -30.27 4.83
C VAL A 80 -9.81 -29.21 5.90
N VAL A 81 -8.78 -28.99 6.73
CA VAL A 81 -8.68 -27.84 7.64
C VAL A 81 -9.06 -26.60 6.85
N THR A 82 -10.20 -25.97 7.20
CA THR A 82 -10.66 -24.75 6.54
C THR A 82 -9.86 -23.58 7.12
N PRO A 83 -8.89 -23.01 6.39
CA PRO A 83 -8.06 -21.93 6.91
C PRO A 83 -8.91 -20.70 7.18
N LEU A 84 -8.53 -19.90 8.19
CA LEU A 84 -9.14 -18.59 8.41
C LEU A 84 -8.74 -17.68 7.24
N TYR A 85 -9.75 -17.20 6.50
CA TYR A 85 -9.59 -16.38 5.31
C TYR A 85 -9.47 -14.91 5.69
N HIS A 86 -8.44 -14.25 5.18
CA HIS A 86 -8.30 -12.82 5.33
C HIS A 86 -7.79 -12.19 4.04
N LYS A 87 -7.98 -10.87 3.89
CA LYS A 87 -7.40 -10.06 2.81
C LYS A 87 -6.06 -9.50 3.29
N TYR A 88 -4.96 -9.77 2.59
CA TYR A 88 -3.64 -9.23 2.95
C TYR A 88 -3.27 -8.08 2.03
N GLY A 89 -3.28 -6.85 2.56
CA GLY A 89 -2.73 -5.68 1.87
C GLY A 89 -3.15 -5.54 0.40
N ASN A 90 -2.19 -5.14 -0.43
CA ASN A 90 -2.32 -4.82 -1.86
C ASN A 90 -2.51 -6.06 -2.78
N ARG A 91 -2.97 -7.21 -2.27
CA ARG A 91 -3.12 -8.44 -3.05
C ARG A 91 -4.60 -8.82 -3.12
N SER A 92 -5.08 -9.06 -4.34
CA SER A 92 -6.44 -9.52 -4.64
C SER A 92 -6.66 -11.02 -4.36
N GLY A 93 -5.69 -11.71 -3.73
CA GLY A 93 -5.77 -13.13 -3.40
C GLY A 93 -6.13 -13.39 -1.94
N GLY A 94 -6.90 -14.45 -1.69
CA GLY A 94 -7.04 -15.02 -0.34
C GLY A 94 -5.74 -15.72 0.08
N TYR A 95 -5.53 -15.81 1.39
CA TYR A 95 -4.40 -16.53 1.98
C TYR A 95 -4.86 -17.42 3.14
N ILE A 96 -4.00 -18.35 3.52
CA ILE A 96 -4.20 -19.25 4.66
C ILE A 96 -3.56 -18.60 5.88
N LYS A 97 -4.37 -18.10 6.80
CA LYS A 97 -3.87 -17.58 8.08
C LYS A 97 -3.70 -18.72 9.08
N LEU A 98 -2.48 -18.88 9.57
CA LEU A 98 -2.14 -19.76 10.68
C LEU A 98 -1.63 -18.90 11.82
N ASP A 99 -2.15 -19.16 13.01
CA ASP A 99 -1.74 -18.50 14.24
C ASP A 99 -1.74 -19.51 15.40
N VAL A 100 -1.39 -19.03 16.60
CA VAL A 100 -1.31 -19.88 17.80
C VAL A 100 -2.62 -20.60 18.14
N SER A 101 -3.77 -20.14 17.63
CA SER A 101 -5.09 -20.72 17.93
C SER A 101 -5.53 -21.83 16.98
N ASN A 102 -4.84 -22.01 15.85
CA ASN A 102 -5.27 -22.96 14.82
C ASN A 102 -4.14 -23.81 14.21
N ILE A 103 -2.88 -23.54 14.58
CA ILE A 103 -1.72 -24.28 14.07
C ILE A 103 -1.74 -25.76 14.44
N ASP A 104 -2.31 -26.12 15.60
CA ASP A 104 -2.48 -27.47 16.10
C ASP A 104 -3.21 -28.38 15.11
N LYS A 105 -4.32 -27.90 14.54
CA LYS A 105 -5.13 -28.63 13.55
C LYS A 105 -4.34 -28.90 12.27
N LEU A 106 -3.49 -27.95 11.86
CA LEU A 106 -2.66 -28.14 10.68
C LEU A 106 -1.56 -29.17 10.97
N CYS A 107 -0.85 -29.04 12.10
CA CYS A 107 0.16 -29.99 12.53
C CYS A 107 -0.42 -31.42 12.65
N GLU A 108 -1.63 -31.56 13.19
CA GLU A 108 -2.35 -32.84 13.28
C GLU A 108 -2.50 -33.50 11.90
N GLY A 109 -2.95 -32.75 10.89
CA GLY A 109 -3.07 -33.28 9.53
C GLY A 109 -1.73 -33.47 8.81
N VAL A 110 -0.70 -32.68 9.14
CA VAL A 110 0.66 -32.92 8.64
C VAL A 110 1.18 -34.26 9.14
N LEU A 111 1.01 -34.56 10.43
CA LEU A 111 1.45 -35.80 11.07
C LEU A 111 0.65 -37.02 10.58
N ARG A 112 -0.61 -36.82 10.19
CA ARG A 112 -1.41 -37.83 9.48
C ARG A 112 -1.07 -38.01 8.00
N GLN A 113 -0.18 -37.17 7.47
CA GLN A 113 0.19 -37.10 6.05
C GLN A 113 -0.94 -36.67 5.11
N ASP A 114 -1.99 -36.03 5.64
CA ASP A 114 -3.17 -35.61 4.86
C ASP A 114 -2.85 -34.51 3.83
N TYR A 115 -1.74 -33.79 4.01
CA TYR A 115 -1.41 -32.56 3.25
C TYR A 115 -0.13 -32.63 2.42
N ALA A 116 0.45 -33.81 2.20
CA ALA A 116 1.78 -33.94 1.58
C ALA A 116 1.93 -33.16 0.25
N ASN A 117 0.92 -33.22 -0.62
CA ASN A 117 0.96 -32.56 -1.93
C ASN A 117 0.69 -31.05 -1.86
N VAL A 118 0.00 -30.59 -0.81
CA VAL A 118 -0.51 -29.24 -0.69
C VAL A 118 0.62 -28.21 -0.48
N PHE A 119 1.65 -28.60 0.26
CA PHE A 119 2.80 -27.73 0.54
C PHE A 119 3.61 -27.37 -0.71
N SER A 120 3.56 -28.22 -1.75
CA SER A 120 4.17 -27.92 -3.04
C SER A 120 3.48 -26.78 -3.78
N TRP A 121 2.26 -26.40 -3.41
CA TRP A 121 1.56 -25.29 -4.04
C TRP A 121 1.91 -23.93 -3.46
N VAL A 122 2.57 -23.91 -2.29
CA VAL A 122 2.91 -22.67 -1.60
C VAL A 122 4.02 -21.94 -2.35
N LYS A 123 3.73 -20.71 -2.79
CA LYS A 123 4.68 -19.81 -3.47
C LYS A 123 5.06 -18.61 -2.61
N VAL A 124 4.19 -18.21 -1.69
CA VAL A 124 4.40 -17.04 -0.83
C VAL A 124 4.21 -17.44 0.64
N LEU A 125 5.20 -17.09 1.45
CA LEU A 125 5.14 -17.20 2.90
C LEU A 125 5.20 -15.79 3.50
N THR A 126 4.13 -15.36 4.17
CA THR A 126 4.18 -14.19 5.06
C THR A 126 4.40 -14.67 6.48
N LEU A 127 5.34 -14.05 7.17
CA LEU A 127 5.69 -14.37 8.55
C LEU A 127 5.59 -13.09 9.38
N ASN A 128 4.66 -13.04 10.32
CA ASN A 128 4.69 -12.07 11.40
C ASN A 128 5.45 -12.67 12.57
N ALA A 129 6.72 -12.33 12.72
CA ALA A 129 7.62 -12.87 13.73
C ALA A 129 7.95 -11.77 14.73
N PRO A 130 7.26 -11.71 15.88
CA PRO A 130 7.71 -10.83 16.95
C PRO A 130 9.08 -11.29 17.40
N TYR A 131 9.84 -10.37 17.95
CA TYR A 131 11.06 -10.71 18.64
C TYR A 131 10.74 -11.51 19.90
N TYR A 132 10.81 -12.85 19.81
CA TYR A 132 10.81 -13.74 20.97
C TYR A 132 12.20 -14.34 21.14
N ASN A 133 12.57 -14.55 22.40
CA ASN A 133 13.73 -15.33 22.74
C ASN A 133 13.46 -16.82 22.43
N THR A 134 13.77 -17.27 21.21
CA THR A 134 13.55 -18.68 20.83
C THR A 134 14.43 -19.66 21.61
N SER A 135 15.42 -19.20 22.39
CA SER A 135 16.18 -20.08 23.29
C SER A 135 15.33 -20.68 24.41
N GLU A 136 14.11 -20.16 24.61
CA GLU A 136 13.12 -20.73 25.53
C GLU A 136 12.15 -21.70 24.84
N LEU A 137 12.16 -21.78 23.50
CA LEU A 137 11.38 -22.76 22.77
C LEU A 137 12.23 -24.03 22.64
N GLU A 138 11.84 -25.08 23.36
CA GLU A 138 12.45 -26.39 23.20
C GLU A 138 12.15 -26.92 21.79
N ASP A 139 13.16 -27.49 21.12
CA ASP A 139 12.94 -28.25 19.89
C ASP A 139 12.13 -29.51 20.24
N VAL A 140 10.82 -29.44 20.02
CA VAL A 140 9.92 -30.58 20.26
C VAL A 140 9.95 -31.52 19.05
N GLU A 141 10.27 -32.78 19.28
CA GLU A 141 10.10 -33.83 18.27
C GLU A 141 8.65 -34.32 18.27
N LEU A 142 7.91 -34.00 17.20
CA LEU A 142 6.55 -34.50 16.99
C LEU A 142 6.57 -35.64 15.96
N GLY A 143 6.26 -36.86 16.41
CA GLY A 143 6.20 -38.06 15.58
C GLY A 143 4.78 -38.52 15.27
N SER A 144 3.79 -38.14 16.09
CA SER A 144 2.40 -38.56 15.99
C SER A 144 1.43 -37.45 16.45
N PRO A 145 0.15 -37.48 16.02
CA PRO A 145 -0.85 -36.54 16.52
C PRO A 145 -1.02 -36.51 18.04
N ALA A 146 -0.68 -37.58 18.75
CA ALA A 146 -0.77 -37.63 20.21
C ALA A 146 0.24 -36.69 20.88
N ASP A 147 1.35 -36.39 20.20
CA ASP A 147 2.45 -35.56 20.72
C ASP A 147 2.08 -34.06 20.76
N LEU A 148 0.99 -33.67 20.08
CA LEU A 148 0.48 -32.30 20.11
C LEU A 148 -0.16 -31.94 21.45
N LYS A 149 -0.54 -32.94 22.27
CA LYS A 149 -1.29 -32.71 23.50
C LYS A 149 -0.45 -31.95 24.52
N GLY A 150 -0.84 -30.71 24.80
CA GLY A 150 -0.18 -29.86 25.80
C GLY A 150 0.97 -29.02 25.26
N VAL A 151 1.29 -29.12 23.96
CA VAL A 151 2.23 -28.23 23.29
C VAL A 151 1.52 -26.91 22.99
N ASP A 152 2.11 -25.80 23.42
CA ASP A 152 1.54 -24.49 23.15
C ASP A 152 1.67 -24.10 21.67
N GLY A 153 0.82 -23.18 21.22
CA GLY A 153 0.78 -22.78 19.82
C GLY A 153 2.07 -22.14 19.30
N GLN A 154 2.90 -21.51 20.14
CA GLN A 154 4.16 -20.91 19.70
C GLN A 154 5.20 -21.98 19.39
N THR A 155 5.33 -22.96 20.29
CA THR A 155 6.18 -24.14 20.08
C THR A 155 5.75 -24.91 18.82
N LEU A 156 4.45 -25.03 18.57
CA LEU A 156 3.94 -25.64 17.33
C LEU A 156 4.28 -24.84 16.07
N ILE A 157 4.19 -23.50 16.11
CA ILE A 157 4.61 -22.66 14.98
C ILE A 157 6.12 -22.81 14.72
N HIS A 158 6.93 -22.83 15.78
CA HIS A 158 8.37 -23.03 15.68
C HIS A 158 8.71 -24.38 15.03
N TRP A 159 8.08 -25.45 15.51
CA TRP A 159 8.20 -26.78 14.90
C TRP A 159 7.78 -26.77 13.43
N TYR A 160 6.61 -26.19 13.12
CA TYR A 160 6.07 -26.12 11.76
C TYR A 160 7.03 -25.41 10.80
N LEU A 161 7.61 -24.29 11.23
CA LEU A 161 8.63 -23.56 10.47
C LEU A 161 9.87 -24.44 10.21
N ASN A 162 10.44 -25.03 11.25
CA ASN A 162 11.69 -25.79 11.15
C ASN A 162 11.56 -27.16 10.46
N HIS A 163 10.37 -27.79 10.49
CA HIS A 163 10.19 -29.17 10.03
C HIS A 163 9.28 -29.30 8.81
N VAL A 164 8.30 -28.41 8.66
CA VAL A 164 7.33 -28.48 7.56
C VAL A 164 7.71 -27.49 6.47
N VAL A 165 7.88 -26.21 6.83
CA VAL A 165 8.17 -25.16 5.84
C VAL A 165 9.49 -25.45 5.14
N THR A 166 10.59 -25.55 5.89
CA THR A 166 11.95 -25.80 5.36
C THR A 166 12.05 -27.04 4.46
N LYS A 167 11.27 -28.09 4.74
CA LYS A 167 11.37 -29.38 4.03
C LYS A 167 10.35 -29.56 2.91
N LYS A 168 9.16 -28.95 3.03
CA LYS A 168 8.02 -29.25 2.13
C LYS A 168 7.62 -28.09 1.21
N PHE A 169 8.05 -26.86 1.48
CA PHE A 169 7.71 -25.69 0.65
C PHE A 169 8.66 -25.57 -0.54
N VAL A 170 8.67 -26.58 -1.40
CA VAL A 170 9.66 -26.73 -2.49
C VAL A 170 9.53 -25.69 -3.61
N ASN A 171 8.36 -25.06 -3.76
CA ASN A 171 8.07 -24.07 -4.80
C ASN A 171 7.97 -22.64 -4.24
N LEU A 172 8.54 -22.39 -3.07
CA LEU A 172 8.55 -21.07 -2.46
C LEU A 172 9.28 -20.07 -3.37
N GLN A 173 8.66 -18.92 -3.63
CA GLN A 173 9.19 -17.87 -4.50
C GLN A 173 9.43 -16.57 -3.74
N LEU A 174 8.63 -16.31 -2.69
CA LEU A 174 8.70 -15.10 -1.90
C LEU A 174 8.49 -15.36 -0.40
N ILE A 175 9.33 -14.75 0.42
CA ILE A 175 9.16 -14.62 1.87
C ILE A 175 8.91 -13.14 2.21
N GLU A 176 7.80 -12.86 2.89
CA GLU A 176 7.49 -11.55 3.46
C GLU A 176 7.55 -11.63 4.99
N ALA A 177 8.60 -11.07 5.60
CA ALA A 177 8.75 -11.05 7.04
C ALA A 177 8.37 -9.68 7.62
N ILE A 178 7.54 -9.69 8.65
CA ILE A 178 7.30 -8.55 9.55
C ILE A 178 7.94 -8.89 10.88
N VAL A 179 8.83 -8.02 11.35
CA VAL A 179 9.59 -8.21 12.59
C VAL A 179 9.31 -7.02 13.50
N ASP A 180 8.56 -7.28 14.56
CA ASP A 180 8.28 -6.30 15.62
C ASP A 180 9.27 -6.50 16.77
N ILE A 181 10.13 -5.51 17.01
CA ILE A 181 11.11 -5.52 18.10
C ILE A 181 10.62 -4.57 19.20
N ASN A 182 10.02 -5.17 20.23
CA ASN A 182 9.53 -4.47 21.41
C ASN A 182 10.32 -4.91 22.64
N GLU A 183 11.10 -4.00 23.22
CA GLU A 183 11.95 -4.27 24.38
C GLU A 183 11.13 -4.56 25.65
N LYS A 184 9.95 -3.97 25.82
CA LYS A 184 9.09 -4.26 27.00
C LYS A 184 8.68 -5.73 27.06
N LEU A 185 8.78 -6.44 25.96
CA LEU A 185 8.41 -7.85 25.84
C LEU A 185 9.60 -8.79 26.04
N SER A 186 10.83 -8.29 26.00
CA SER A 186 12.03 -9.09 26.17
C SER A 186 12.69 -8.80 27.51
N THR A 187 12.71 -9.79 28.39
CA THR A 187 13.47 -9.72 29.66
C THR A 187 14.98 -9.80 29.43
N LYS A 188 15.42 -10.14 28.20
CA LYS A 188 16.82 -10.26 27.82
C LYS A 188 17.19 -9.31 26.67
N PRO A 189 18.45 -8.84 26.62
CA PRO A 189 18.97 -8.07 25.50
C PRO A 189 18.88 -8.84 24.17
N VAL A 190 18.32 -8.17 23.15
CA VAL A 190 18.12 -8.66 21.78
C VAL A 190 19.46 -8.70 21.04
N THR A 191 20.11 -9.87 20.94
CA THR A 191 21.48 -9.99 20.36
C THR A 191 21.55 -10.67 18.99
N GLN A 192 20.46 -11.31 18.53
CA GLN A 192 20.41 -12.02 17.25
C GLN A 192 19.08 -11.74 16.55
N TYR A 193 18.99 -11.85 15.23
CA TYR A 193 17.68 -11.89 14.56
C TYR A 193 16.83 -13.03 15.11
N PRO A 194 15.48 -12.98 14.97
CA PRO A 194 14.65 -14.13 15.28
C PRO A 194 15.26 -15.36 14.58
N PRO A 195 15.76 -16.38 15.32
CA PRO A 195 16.51 -17.49 14.71
C PRO A 195 15.70 -18.22 13.63
N LEU A 196 14.37 -18.17 13.75
CA LEU A 196 13.42 -18.61 12.74
C LEU A 196 13.63 -17.95 11.37
N LEU A 197 13.83 -16.63 11.31
CA LEU A 197 14.07 -15.94 10.06
C LEU A 197 15.42 -16.33 9.47
N THR A 198 16.47 -16.41 10.29
CA THR A 198 17.81 -16.87 9.85
C THR A 198 17.75 -18.28 9.27
N ASN A 199 17.06 -19.21 9.93
CA ASN A 199 16.87 -20.58 9.45
C ASN A 199 16.14 -20.62 8.10
N LEU A 200 15.05 -19.85 7.95
CA LEU A 200 14.32 -19.75 6.70
C LEU A 200 15.20 -19.22 5.57
N LEU A 201 15.91 -18.13 5.80
CA LEU A 201 16.72 -17.49 4.76
C LEU A 201 17.94 -18.33 4.38
N THR A 202 18.49 -19.10 5.33
CA THR A 202 19.54 -20.09 5.06
C THR A 202 19.02 -21.28 4.25
N THR A 203 17.79 -21.74 4.55
CA THR A 203 17.15 -22.85 3.84
C THR A 203 16.73 -22.45 2.42
N PHE A 204 16.34 -21.19 2.23
CA PHE A 204 15.76 -20.68 0.98
C PHE A 204 16.62 -19.55 0.37
N PRO A 205 17.90 -19.80 0.03
CA PRO A 205 18.81 -18.76 -0.43
C PRO A 205 18.44 -18.17 -1.80
N HIS A 206 17.60 -18.87 -2.58
CA HIS A 206 17.15 -18.45 -3.91
C HIS A 206 15.80 -17.73 -3.91
N VAL A 207 15.10 -17.72 -2.77
CA VAL A 207 13.74 -17.20 -2.65
C VAL A 207 13.80 -15.70 -2.38
N GLU A 208 13.03 -14.90 -3.11
CA GLU A 208 13.00 -13.46 -2.87
C GLU A 208 12.53 -13.16 -1.45
N THR A 209 13.15 -12.19 -0.80
CA THR A 209 12.82 -11.86 0.59
C THR A 209 12.52 -10.37 0.73
N ASN A 210 11.40 -10.07 1.39
CA ASN A 210 10.99 -8.74 1.78
C ASN A 210 10.89 -8.68 3.30
N ILE A 211 11.56 -7.72 3.93
CA ILE A 211 11.54 -7.58 5.39
C ILE A 211 11.00 -6.19 5.77
N SER A 212 10.05 -6.16 6.70
CA SER A 212 9.61 -4.97 7.40
C SER A 212 9.98 -5.09 8.88
N VAL A 213 10.75 -4.15 9.40
CA VAL A 213 11.17 -4.10 10.81
C VAL A 213 10.54 -2.91 11.49
N HIS A 214 9.95 -3.12 12.66
CA HIS A 214 9.41 -2.06 13.52
C HIS A 214 10.17 -2.04 14.84
N LEU A 215 10.85 -0.93 15.14
CA LEU A 215 11.59 -0.72 16.38
C LEU A 215 10.82 0.22 17.30
N GLU A 216 10.67 -0.16 18.57
CA GLU A 216 10.13 0.75 19.59
C GLU A 216 11.19 1.74 20.13
N LYS A 217 10.74 2.94 20.51
CA LYS A 217 11.54 4.14 20.83
C LYS A 217 12.56 4.06 21.97
N ASN A 218 12.70 2.92 22.62
CA ASN A 218 13.60 2.75 23.76
C ASN A 218 14.59 1.60 23.60
N TRP A 219 14.57 0.89 22.47
CA TRP A 219 15.33 -0.33 22.26
C TRP A 219 16.82 -0.20 22.63
N ALA A 220 17.25 -0.94 23.66
CA ALA A 220 18.64 -0.92 24.11
C ALA A 220 19.62 -1.59 23.12
N PRO A 221 20.80 -0.99 22.92
CA PRO A 221 21.70 -1.25 21.80
C PRO A 221 22.56 -2.49 22.03
N ASN A 222 22.02 -3.66 21.76
CA ASN A 222 22.86 -4.84 21.62
C ASN A 222 23.26 -5.01 20.15
N PRO A 223 24.49 -5.47 19.86
CA PRO A 223 24.88 -5.77 18.49
C PRO A 223 23.98 -6.88 17.99
N ILE A 224 23.16 -6.59 16.98
CA ILE A 224 22.47 -7.61 16.21
C ILE A 224 23.43 -8.08 15.13
N GLU A 225 23.47 -9.40 14.88
CA GLU A 225 24.11 -9.95 13.69
C GLU A 225 23.64 -9.19 12.44
N LYS A 226 24.51 -8.97 11.46
CA LYS A 226 24.15 -8.14 10.29
C LYS A 226 23.29 -8.94 9.31
N MET A 227 22.22 -8.33 8.79
CA MET A 227 21.46 -8.86 7.65
C MET A 227 22.37 -8.87 6.42
N THR A 228 22.89 -10.05 6.06
CA THR A 228 23.81 -10.25 4.92
C THR A 228 23.19 -11.10 3.81
N PHE A 229 21.86 -11.20 3.79
CA PHE A 229 21.14 -12.08 2.86
C PHE A 229 21.14 -11.53 1.42
N ASP A 230 21.71 -12.31 0.49
CA ASP A 230 21.83 -11.95 -0.93
C ASP A 230 20.49 -11.91 -1.69
N ASN A 231 19.44 -12.50 -1.12
CA ASN A 231 18.09 -12.57 -1.67
C ASN A 231 17.14 -11.48 -1.12
N LEU A 232 17.63 -10.57 -0.27
CA LEU A 232 16.84 -9.48 0.29
C LEU A 232 16.59 -8.39 -0.78
N LYS A 233 15.33 -8.23 -1.20
CA LYS A 233 14.90 -7.30 -2.26
C LYS A 233 14.29 -6.01 -1.73
N VAL A 234 13.45 -6.14 -0.70
CA VAL A 234 12.76 -5.00 -0.09
C VAL A 234 13.11 -4.96 1.40
N LEU A 235 13.58 -3.81 1.85
CA LEU A 235 13.81 -3.55 3.26
C LEU A 235 13.02 -2.32 3.69
N ARG A 236 12.15 -2.49 4.68
CA ARG A 236 11.41 -1.42 5.33
C ARG A 236 11.78 -1.39 6.81
N ILE A 237 12.15 -0.23 7.33
CA ILE A 237 12.50 -0.04 8.74
C ILE A 237 11.73 1.16 9.29
N SER A 238 11.09 0.96 10.44
CA SER A 238 10.51 2.01 11.28
C SER A 238 11.41 2.18 12.50
N CYS A 239 12.08 3.32 12.65
CA CYS A 239 13.04 3.56 13.75
C CYS A 239 13.33 5.04 13.92
N ASP A 240 13.86 5.43 15.09
CA ASP A 240 14.15 6.83 15.41
C ASP A 240 15.37 7.41 14.67
N GLY A 241 16.27 6.61 14.07
CA GLY A 241 17.44 7.16 13.35
C GLY A 241 18.21 6.17 12.45
N LEU A 242 19.12 6.70 11.61
CA LEU A 242 19.93 5.88 10.69
C LEU A 242 20.96 5.00 11.41
N ASP A 243 21.45 5.41 12.59
CA ASP A 243 22.37 4.58 13.36
C ASP A 243 21.74 3.25 13.76
N ASP A 244 20.43 3.24 14.06
CA ASP A 244 19.70 2.01 14.29
C ASP A 244 19.66 1.15 13.03
N VAL A 245 19.37 1.73 11.86
CA VAL A 245 19.42 1.03 10.57
C VAL A 245 20.79 0.41 10.29
N ARG A 246 21.87 1.16 10.55
CA ARG A 246 23.25 0.73 10.36
C ARG A 246 23.64 -0.42 11.30
N ARG A 247 22.97 -0.58 12.44
CA ARG A 247 23.13 -1.78 13.29
C ARG A 247 22.58 -3.03 12.61
N PHE A 248 21.46 -2.94 11.89
CA PHE A 248 20.87 -4.08 11.16
C PHE A 248 21.63 -4.41 9.87
N CYS A 249 21.93 -3.39 9.06
CA CYS A 249 22.50 -3.58 7.72
C CYS A 249 24.04 -3.53 7.70
N GLY A 250 24.66 -3.07 8.78
CA GLY A 250 26.05 -2.61 8.77
C GLY A 250 26.21 -1.23 8.15
N ARG A 251 27.46 -0.89 7.81
CA ARG A 251 27.85 0.42 7.27
C ARG A 251 27.21 0.74 5.91
N PHE A 252 26.86 -0.28 5.13
CA PHE A 252 26.34 -0.15 3.77
C PHE A 252 25.04 -0.93 3.62
N LEU A 253 24.12 -0.41 2.81
CA LEU A 253 22.92 -1.15 2.41
C LEU A 253 23.32 -2.38 1.57
N PRO A 254 22.77 -3.58 1.85
CA PRO A 254 22.99 -4.76 1.03
C PRO A 254 22.74 -4.51 -0.47
N ARG A 255 23.63 -5.02 -1.33
CA ARG A 255 23.60 -4.79 -2.78
C ARG A 255 22.36 -5.37 -3.47
N SER A 256 21.77 -6.40 -2.89
CA SER A 256 20.58 -7.07 -3.41
C SER A 256 19.31 -6.22 -3.33
N ILE A 257 19.30 -5.18 -2.48
CA ILE A 257 18.10 -4.40 -2.18
C ILE A 257 17.74 -3.51 -3.38
N GLU A 258 16.50 -3.67 -3.82
CA GLU A 258 15.89 -2.91 -4.91
C GLU A 258 14.98 -1.79 -4.37
N ARG A 259 14.46 -1.95 -3.15
CA ARG A 259 13.63 -0.96 -2.47
C ARG A 259 13.98 -0.81 -0.99
N PHE A 260 14.21 0.44 -0.59
CA PHE A 260 14.47 0.83 0.79
C PHE A 260 13.42 1.84 1.27
N ASP A 261 12.73 1.51 2.34
CA ASP A 261 11.74 2.36 2.99
C ASP A 261 12.18 2.64 4.45
N LEU A 262 12.48 3.89 4.79
CA LEU A 262 12.76 4.33 6.16
C LEU A 262 11.63 5.21 6.68
N VAL A 263 11.18 4.95 7.90
CA VAL A 263 9.93 5.49 8.46
C VAL A 263 10.14 5.89 9.92
N ASP A 264 9.51 6.99 10.36
CA ASP A 264 9.48 7.47 11.77
C ASP A 264 10.85 7.81 12.36
N TYR A 265 11.77 8.33 11.56
CA TYR A 265 13.10 8.73 12.01
C TYR A 265 13.15 10.21 12.43
N SER A 266 14.12 10.59 13.23
CA SER A 266 14.30 11.95 13.73
C SER A 266 14.98 12.83 12.67
N GLU A 267 16.31 12.72 12.56
CA GLU A 267 17.14 13.47 11.61
C GLU A 267 18.26 12.58 11.08
N ILE A 268 18.56 12.70 9.79
CA ILE A 268 19.62 11.91 9.14
C ILE A 268 20.44 12.81 8.24
N ASP A 269 21.76 12.78 8.39
CA ASP A 269 22.68 13.49 7.52
C ASP A 269 22.75 12.88 6.11
N ALA A 270 22.65 13.75 5.09
CA ALA A 270 22.79 13.38 3.69
C ALA A 270 24.12 12.66 3.41
N SER A 271 25.23 13.06 4.06
CA SER A 271 26.53 12.40 3.88
C SER A 271 26.52 10.95 4.38
N ALA A 272 25.81 10.70 5.48
CA ALA A 272 25.63 9.37 6.04
C ALA A 272 24.77 8.47 5.13
N LEU A 273 23.75 9.03 4.48
CA LEU A 273 22.97 8.33 3.45
C LEU A 273 23.79 8.02 2.21
N LYS A 274 24.61 8.97 1.74
CA LYS A 274 25.49 8.78 0.58
C LYS A 274 26.43 7.61 0.80
N GLU A 275 27.07 7.58 1.97
CA GLU A 275 27.92 6.48 2.37
C GLU A 275 27.14 5.16 2.44
N PHE A 276 25.97 5.18 3.09
CA PHE A 276 25.13 4.00 3.27
C PHE A 276 24.71 3.37 1.93
N PHE A 277 24.37 4.19 0.94
CA PHE A 277 23.96 3.71 -0.39
C PHE A 277 25.11 3.52 -1.39
N SER A 278 26.35 3.85 -1.03
CA SER A 278 27.51 3.87 -1.94
C SER A 278 27.81 2.56 -2.67
N ARG A 279 27.31 1.42 -2.17
CA ARG A 279 27.53 0.09 -2.76
C ARG A 279 26.31 -0.46 -3.51
N THR A 280 25.22 0.29 -3.60
CA THR A 280 23.97 -0.17 -4.19
C THR A 280 23.97 0.04 -5.70
N ASP A 281 23.79 -1.05 -6.45
CA ASP A 281 23.72 -1.07 -7.91
C ASP A 281 22.35 -1.52 -8.44
N LYS A 282 21.50 -2.06 -7.55
CA LYS A 282 20.13 -2.50 -7.85
C LYS A 282 19.04 -1.61 -7.23
N LEU A 283 19.39 -0.65 -6.37
CA LEU A 283 18.41 0.17 -5.66
C LEU A 283 17.61 1.05 -6.63
N ARG A 284 16.31 0.77 -6.81
CA ARG A 284 15.39 1.49 -7.71
C ARG A 284 14.44 2.42 -6.98
N SER A 285 14.14 2.13 -5.72
CA SER A 285 13.14 2.85 -4.93
C SER A 285 13.67 3.22 -3.57
N VAL A 286 13.63 4.50 -3.24
CA VAL A 286 13.95 5.02 -1.91
C VAL A 286 12.76 5.79 -1.38
N SER A 287 12.34 5.47 -0.16
CA SER A 287 11.27 6.18 0.52
C SER A 287 11.70 6.58 1.93
N LEU A 288 11.80 7.87 2.19
CA LEU A 288 12.08 8.42 3.52
C LEU A 288 10.82 9.11 4.04
N LYS A 289 10.24 8.62 5.15
CA LYS A 289 8.97 9.11 5.69
C LYS A 289 9.10 9.54 7.14
N TRP A 290 8.47 10.66 7.46
CA TRP A 290 8.24 11.14 8.82
C TRP A 290 9.53 11.36 9.61
N GLY A 291 10.50 12.02 8.97
CA GLY A 291 11.75 12.44 9.55
C GLY A 291 12.46 13.44 8.66
N ASN A 292 13.53 14.07 9.16
CA ASN A 292 14.24 15.12 8.43
C ASN A 292 15.58 14.64 7.84
N VAL A 293 15.89 15.04 6.61
CA VAL A 293 17.23 14.82 6.04
C VAL A 293 18.01 16.12 6.17
N SER A 294 19.04 16.12 7.00
CA SER A 294 19.85 17.30 7.25
C SER A 294 20.84 17.53 6.11
N ASN A 295 21.05 18.81 5.79
CA ASN A 295 21.88 19.26 4.68
C ASN A 295 21.51 18.67 3.30
N PRO A 296 20.25 18.81 2.84
CA PRO A 296 19.81 18.29 1.55
C PRO A 296 20.31 19.15 0.35
N GLU A 297 21.13 20.17 0.59
CA GLU A 297 21.71 21.04 -0.44
C GLU A 297 22.50 20.27 -1.51
N SER A 298 22.79 18.98 -1.27
CA SER A 298 23.18 18.05 -2.33
C SER A 298 22.32 16.78 -2.29
N ILE A 299 21.93 16.28 -3.46
CA ILE A 299 21.26 14.98 -3.67
C ILE A 299 22.22 13.92 -4.17
N ASP A 300 23.52 14.17 -4.07
CA ASP A 300 24.53 13.20 -4.49
C ASP A 300 24.50 11.91 -3.66
N TRP A 301 23.76 11.91 -2.55
CA TRP A 301 23.41 10.75 -1.75
C TRP A 301 22.39 9.83 -2.41
N ILE A 302 21.58 10.32 -3.37
CA ILE A 302 20.61 9.49 -4.10
C ILE A 302 21.37 8.70 -5.17
N PRO A 303 21.39 7.35 -5.11
CA PRO A 303 22.07 6.57 -6.12
C PRO A 303 21.49 6.78 -7.52
N LYS A 304 22.35 6.75 -8.54
CA LYS A 304 21.94 6.93 -9.95
C LYS A 304 20.94 5.87 -10.42
N THR A 305 20.85 4.75 -9.72
CA THR A 305 19.94 3.65 -10.03
C THR A 305 18.50 3.92 -9.59
N VAL A 306 18.27 4.92 -8.72
CA VAL A 306 16.97 5.24 -8.14
C VAL A 306 16.11 5.99 -9.15
N THR A 307 14.96 5.39 -9.47
CA THR A 307 13.95 5.98 -10.36
C THR A 307 12.69 6.40 -9.61
N ASN A 308 12.44 5.82 -8.43
CA ASN A 308 11.30 6.12 -7.57
C ASN A 308 11.78 6.72 -6.25
N LEU A 309 11.47 7.99 -6.01
CA LEU A 309 11.83 8.69 -4.78
C LEU A 309 10.57 9.12 -4.03
N GLN A 310 10.51 8.83 -2.74
CA GLN A 310 9.49 9.38 -1.84
C GLN A 310 10.17 10.09 -0.68
N MET A 311 9.75 11.33 -0.42
CA MET A 311 10.19 12.12 0.73
C MET A 311 8.96 12.70 1.45
N CYS A 312 8.87 12.50 2.76
CA CYS A 312 7.85 13.12 3.60
C CYS A 312 8.48 13.99 4.67
N GLN A 313 7.90 15.16 4.93
CA GLN A 313 8.38 16.13 5.93
C GLN A 313 9.80 16.62 5.65
N PHE A 314 10.00 17.13 4.44
CA PHE A 314 11.16 17.97 4.15
C PHE A 314 10.94 19.34 4.79
N ASP A 315 11.61 19.60 5.89
CA ASP A 315 11.62 20.90 6.57
C ASP A 315 13.02 21.49 6.47
N ASP A 316 13.21 22.30 5.41
CA ASP A 316 14.40 23.12 5.29
C ASP A 316 14.00 24.56 5.63
N SER A 317 14.28 24.95 6.87
CA SER A 317 14.12 26.33 7.32
C SER A 317 15.12 27.28 6.66
N ARG A 318 16.11 26.75 5.93
CA ARG A 318 17.14 27.54 5.26
C ARG A 318 16.75 27.79 3.80
N PRO A 319 16.96 29.01 3.29
CA PRO A 319 16.79 29.28 1.88
C PRO A 319 17.87 28.54 1.07
N VAL A 320 17.44 27.61 0.22
CA VAL A 320 18.35 26.89 -0.68
C VAL A 320 18.89 27.86 -1.73
N GLN A 321 20.22 28.03 -1.80
CA GLN A 321 20.84 28.94 -2.76
C GLN A 321 20.91 28.36 -4.18
N ASN A 322 21.07 27.04 -4.33
CA ASN A 322 21.19 26.38 -5.63
C ASN A 322 20.42 25.05 -5.64
N PRO A 323 19.36 24.91 -6.46
CA PRO A 323 18.66 23.64 -6.60
C PRO A 323 19.52 22.59 -7.30
N VAL A 324 19.34 21.31 -6.95
CA VAL A 324 20.13 20.20 -7.50
C VAL A 324 19.28 19.23 -8.33
N ASP A 325 19.84 18.74 -9.44
CA ASP A 325 19.13 17.94 -10.45
C ASP A 325 19.15 16.43 -10.16
N ALA A 326 18.00 15.85 -9.82
CA ALA A 326 17.79 14.42 -9.63
C ALA A 326 17.48 13.73 -10.96
N LEU A 327 18.49 13.65 -11.84
CA LEU A 327 18.34 13.25 -13.25
C LEU A 327 17.70 11.87 -13.47
N ASN A 328 17.84 10.93 -12.54
CA ASN A 328 17.37 9.54 -12.74
C ASN A 328 15.95 9.30 -12.23
N VAL A 329 15.37 10.26 -11.48
CA VAL A 329 14.07 10.09 -10.84
C VAL A 329 12.95 10.36 -11.85
N THR A 330 12.16 9.32 -12.16
CA THR A 330 10.99 9.41 -13.05
C THR A 330 9.67 9.40 -12.28
N TYR A 331 9.68 8.97 -11.02
CA TYR A 331 8.55 9.07 -10.10
C TYR A 331 8.96 9.70 -8.78
N PHE A 332 8.27 10.77 -8.42
CA PHE A 332 8.47 11.48 -7.17
C PHE A 332 7.17 11.55 -6.39
N LYS A 333 7.25 11.19 -5.11
CA LYS A 333 6.15 11.36 -4.16
C LYS A 333 6.57 12.27 -3.02
N SER A 334 5.91 13.41 -2.92
CA SER A 334 6.11 14.40 -1.88
C SER A 334 4.97 14.40 -0.88
N TYR A 335 5.32 14.38 0.40
CA TYR A 335 4.43 14.77 1.48
C TYR A 335 5.03 15.98 2.17
N THR A 336 4.60 17.17 1.76
CA THR A 336 5.16 18.45 2.21
C THR A 336 4.03 19.42 2.49
N ARG A 337 4.21 20.25 3.53
CA ARG A 337 3.27 21.33 3.85
C ARG A 337 3.45 22.52 2.91
N LEU A 338 4.70 22.91 2.63
CA LEU A 338 5.01 24.16 1.93
C LEU A 338 5.64 23.97 0.55
N GLY A 339 5.97 22.75 0.14
CA GLY A 339 6.58 22.51 -1.17
C GLY A 339 8.09 22.78 -1.24
N GLN A 340 8.76 23.05 -0.11
CA GLN A 340 10.20 23.36 -0.04
C GLN A 340 11.10 22.37 -0.80
N VAL A 341 10.71 21.09 -0.87
CA VAL A 341 11.48 20.07 -1.64
C VAL A 341 11.61 20.41 -3.12
N PHE A 342 10.66 21.14 -3.71
CA PHE A 342 10.73 21.57 -5.12
C PHE A 342 11.58 22.82 -5.32
N GLN A 343 11.88 23.56 -4.26
CA GLN A 343 12.86 24.65 -4.27
C GLN A 343 14.28 24.09 -4.14
N ALA A 344 14.43 23.01 -3.38
CA ALA A 344 15.71 22.33 -3.20
C ALA A 344 16.09 21.45 -4.39
N LEU A 345 15.12 20.73 -4.96
CA LEU A 345 15.36 19.65 -5.91
C LEU A 345 14.67 19.91 -7.24
N ARG A 346 15.39 19.63 -8.33
CA ARG A 346 14.86 19.61 -9.70
C ARG A 346 14.80 18.17 -10.20
N PHE A 347 13.79 17.87 -11.01
CA PHE A 347 13.58 16.51 -11.52
C PHE A 347 13.42 16.49 -13.05
N PRO A 348 14.49 16.75 -13.83
CA PRO A 348 14.36 16.97 -15.28
C PRO A 348 13.66 15.85 -16.07
N ASN A 349 13.73 14.61 -15.58
CA ASN A 349 13.12 13.43 -16.21
C ASN A 349 11.87 12.92 -15.48
N LEU A 350 11.23 13.76 -14.64
CA LEU A 350 10.04 13.35 -13.89
C LEU A 350 8.85 13.14 -14.82
N GLU A 351 8.27 11.95 -14.79
CA GLU A 351 7.07 11.59 -15.56
C GLU A 351 5.82 11.56 -14.68
N ARG A 352 6.01 11.23 -13.40
CA ARG A 352 4.93 10.98 -12.45
C ARG A 352 5.18 11.74 -11.17
N LEU A 353 4.23 12.59 -10.80
CA LEU A 353 4.28 13.37 -9.56
C LEU A 353 3.11 13.01 -8.66
N SER A 354 3.40 12.65 -7.41
CA SER A 354 2.39 12.46 -6.38
C SER A 354 2.60 13.47 -5.25
N VAL A 355 1.60 14.29 -5.00
CA VAL A 355 1.61 15.29 -3.94
C VAL A 355 0.56 14.92 -2.90
N GLN A 356 0.94 14.96 -1.63
CA GLN A 356 0.04 14.67 -0.53
C GLN A 356 0.15 15.72 0.58
N GLY A 357 -0.97 16.36 0.92
CA GLY A 357 -1.08 17.34 2.02
C GLY A 357 -1.71 16.74 3.28
N PRO A 358 -1.42 17.32 4.46
CA PRO A 358 -2.45 18.11 5.12
C PRO A 358 -1.92 19.52 5.27
N VAL A 359 -2.53 20.46 4.56
CA VAL A 359 -2.09 21.85 4.62
C VAL A 359 -3.30 22.71 4.92
N ASP A 360 -3.24 23.41 6.04
CA ASP A 360 -4.24 24.42 6.40
C ASP A 360 -4.16 25.62 5.44
N ASN A 361 -2.97 25.87 4.86
CA ASN A 361 -2.74 26.85 3.79
C ASN A 361 -1.97 26.23 2.61
N GLU A 362 -2.69 25.79 1.59
CA GLU A 362 -2.11 25.14 0.41
C GLU A 362 -1.52 26.15 -0.61
N ALA A 363 -1.70 27.47 -0.48
CA ALA A 363 -1.28 28.42 -1.53
C ALA A 363 0.21 28.34 -1.91
N PRO A 364 1.17 28.24 -0.96
CA PRO A 364 2.59 28.07 -1.29
C PRO A 364 2.87 26.77 -2.08
N LEU A 365 2.08 25.73 -1.82
CA LEU A 365 2.22 24.44 -2.48
C LEU A 365 1.83 24.52 -3.97
N VAL A 366 0.88 25.39 -4.37
CA VAL A 366 0.54 25.57 -5.80
C VAL A 366 1.77 26.03 -6.57
N HIS A 367 2.45 27.05 -6.04
CA HIS A 367 3.64 27.63 -6.68
C HIS A 367 4.76 26.60 -6.77
N ALA A 368 5.08 25.93 -5.65
CA ALA A 368 6.14 24.95 -5.61
C ALA A 368 5.91 23.76 -6.55
N VAL A 369 4.65 23.28 -6.66
CA VAL A 369 4.32 22.23 -7.62
C VAL A 369 4.42 22.75 -9.05
N ALA A 370 3.99 23.98 -9.35
CA ALA A 370 4.16 24.58 -10.66
C ALA A 370 5.64 24.73 -11.07
N GLU A 371 6.53 25.10 -10.13
CA GLU A 371 7.99 25.10 -10.33
C GLU A 371 8.53 23.70 -10.66
N ALA A 372 7.98 22.65 -10.03
CA ALA A 372 8.31 21.27 -10.38
C ALA A 372 7.96 20.97 -11.84
N PHE A 373 6.81 21.42 -12.35
CA PHE A 373 6.46 21.30 -13.77
C PHE A 373 7.37 22.14 -14.67
N GLN A 374 7.85 23.31 -14.21
CA GLN A 374 8.78 24.12 -14.99
C GLN A 374 10.12 23.39 -15.19
N SER A 375 10.64 22.77 -14.14
CA SER A 375 11.89 21.99 -14.19
C SER A 375 11.74 20.60 -14.79
N SER A 376 10.50 20.09 -14.90
CA SER A 376 10.22 18.71 -15.31
C SER A 376 9.22 18.67 -16.47
N PRO A 377 9.68 18.80 -17.74
CA PRO A 377 8.79 18.91 -18.90
C PRO A 377 8.03 17.62 -19.23
N TYR A 378 8.43 16.47 -18.67
CA TYR A 378 7.86 15.16 -18.98
C TYR A 378 6.73 14.72 -18.04
N ILE A 379 6.32 15.54 -17.06
CA ILE A 379 5.26 15.12 -16.13
C ILE A 379 3.96 14.93 -16.92
N ARG A 380 3.46 13.69 -16.93
CA ARG A 380 2.18 13.30 -17.55
C ARG A 380 1.16 12.82 -16.54
N GLN A 381 1.60 12.29 -15.40
CA GLN A 381 0.71 11.82 -14.34
C GLN A 381 0.82 12.68 -13.09
N LEU A 382 -0.31 13.18 -12.61
CA LEU A 382 -0.41 13.92 -11.34
C LEU A 382 -1.36 13.20 -10.38
N LYS A 383 -0.86 12.87 -9.18
CA LYS A 383 -1.67 12.27 -8.11
C LYS A 383 -1.77 13.22 -6.93
N CYS A 384 -2.93 13.79 -6.72
CA CYS A 384 -3.26 14.71 -5.64
C CYS A 384 -4.01 13.96 -4.55
N ARG A 385 -3.39 13.80 -3.37
CA ARG A 385 -3.99 13.08 -2.24
C ARG A 385 -4.13 13.99 -1.03
N ARG A 386 -5.28 13.94 -0.37
CA ARG A 386 -5.62 14.77 0.79
C ARG A 386 -5.41 16.28 0.52
N LEU A 387 -5.69 16.70 -0.71
CA LEU A 387 -5.67 18.10 -1.13
C LEU A 387 -7.09 18.55 -1.44
N ARG A 388 -7.40 19.84 -1.25
CA ARG A 388 -8.72 20.35 -1.62
C ARG A 388 -8.91 20.35 -3.14
N VAL A 389 -10.15 20.18 -3.58
CA VAL A 389 -10.49 20.04 -5.01
C VAL A 389 -10.25 21.35 -5.78
N ASP A 390 -10.54 22.49 -5.14
CA ASP A 390 -10.27 23.82 -5.70
C ASP A 390 -8.77 24.10 -5.84
N PHE A 391 -7.94 23.64 -4.91
CA PHE A 391 -6.48 23.69 -5.05
C PHE A 391 -6.01 22.94 -6.30
N VAL A 392 -6.51 21.71 -6.51
CA VAL A 392 -6.15 20.92 -7.69
C VAL A 392 -6.61 21.64 -8.97
N ALA A 393 -7.79 22.25 -8.94
CA ALA A 393 -8.30 23.05 -10.06
C ALA A 393 -7.42 24.29 -10.35
N GLN A 394 -6.97 25.01 -9.31
CA GLN A 394 -6.06 26.15 -9.43
C GLN A 394 -4.71 25.72 -10.02
N LEU A 395 -4.15 24.61 -9.52
CA LEU A 395 -2.90 24.06 -10.00
C LEU A 395 -2.99 23.70 -11.50
N LEU A 396 -4.06 23.01 -11.91
CA LEU A 396 -4.28 22.65 -13.32
C LEU A 396 -4.59 23.86 -14.22
N SER A 397 -5.09 24.95 -13.64
CA SER A 397 -5.31 26.21 -14.35
C SER A 397 -4.03 27.03 -14.53
N ASN A 398 -2.95 26.68 -13.82
CA ASN A 398 -1.65 27.35 -13.98
C ASN A 398 -1.12 27.11 -15.41
N PRO A 399 -0.70 28.14 -16.16
CA PRO A 399 -0.21 27.99 -17.54
C PRO A 399 0.97 27.02 -17.71
N ILE A 400 1.80 26.85 -16.67
CA ILE A 400 2.96 25.94 -16.69
C ILE A 400 2.50 24.48 -16.63
N VAL A 401 1.42 24.20 -15.89
CA VAL A 401 0.89 22.85 -15.64
C VAL A 401 -0.15 22.47 -16.69
N SER A 402 -0.97 23.46 -17.09
CA SER A 402 -2.07 23.30 -18.03
C SER A 402 -1.61 22.64 -19.33
N GLY A 403 -2.35 21.62 -19.77
CA GLY A 403 -2.04 20.88 -20.99
C GLY A 403 -0.95 19.83 -20.89
N ARG A 404 -0.21 19.75 -19.77
CA ARG A 404 0.87 18.74 -19.62
C ARG A 404 0.39 17.42 -19.02
N VAL A 405 -0.52 17.51 -18.05
CA VAL A 405 -1.08 16.35 -17.35
C VAL A 405 -2.05 15.62 -18.27
N LYS A 406 -1.87 14.30 -18.38
CA LYS A 406 -2.74 13.37 -19.13
C LYS A 406 -3.49 12.42 -18.24
N SER A 407 -2.89 12.04 -17.13
CA SER A 407 -3.52 11.23 -16.10
C SER A 407 -3.59 11.97 -14.77
N LEU A 408 -4.78 12.04 -14.21
CA LEU A 408 -5.05 12.73 -12.96
C LEU A 408 -5.72 11.79 -11.95
N VAL A 409 -5.18 11.76 -10.74
CA VAL A 409 -5.81 11.09 -9.59
C VAL A 409 -6.09 12.13 -8.52
N VAL A 410 -7.35 12.32 -8.15
CA VAL A 410 -7.77 13.27 -7.12
C VAL A 410 -8.46 12.53 -5.99
N GLN A 411 -7.83 12.49 -4.83
CA GLN A 411 -8.36 11.86 -3.61
C GLN A 411 -8.40 12.92 -2.52
N PRO A 412 -9.45 13.77 -2.46
CA PRO A 412 -9.48 14.88 -1.53
C PRO A 412 -9.55 14.42 -0.07
N ASN A 413 -9.22 15.31 0.86
CA ASN A 413 -9.46 15.08 2.28
C ASN A 413 -10.95 15.32 2.59
N HIS A 414 -11.50 14.68 3.62
CA HIS A 414 -12.91 14.80 3.99
C HIS A 414 -13.26 16.28 4.32
N SER A 415 -13.88 17.00 3.38
CA SER A 415 -14.37 18.37 3.56
C SER A 415 -15.79 18.49 3.01
N VAL A 416 -16.61 19.35 3.61
CA VAL A 416 -18.04 19.61 3.30
C VAL A 416 -18.36 19.54 1.79
N ASP A 417 -19.53 18.97 1.44
CA ASP A 417 -20.04 18.83 0.07
C ASP A 417 -19.82 20.09 -0.76
N ASN A 418 -18.99 19.97 -1.79
CA ASN A 418 -18.55 21.09 -2.60
C ASN A 418 -18.62 20.78 -4.09
N TYR A 419 -19.81 20.39 -4.55
CA TYR A 419 -20.17 20.28 -5.98
C TYR A 419 -19.57 21.39 -6.86
N ARG A 420 -19.53 22.63 -6.36
CA ARG A 420 -18.93 23.79 -7.05
C ARG A 420 -17.43 23.61 -7.33
N GLN A 421 -16.67 23.06 -6.40
CA GLN A 421 -15.24 22.82 -6.57
C GLN A 421 -14.99 21.73 -7.62
N PHE A 422 -15.80 20.67 -7.65
CA PHE A 422 -15.71 19.65 -8.71
C PHE A 422 -16.05 20.23 -10.08
N CYS A 423 -17.00 21.17 -10.17
CA CYS A 423 -17.27 21.91 -11.40
C CYS A 423 -16.07 22.75 -11.87
N GLN A 424 -15.33 23.37 -10.94
CA GLN A 424 -14.10 24.09 -11.24
C GLN A 424 -12.99 23.14 -11.69
N LEU A 425 -12.82 22.01 -11.00
CA LEU A 425 -11.88 20.98 -11.37
C LEU A 425 -12.14 20.47 -12.79
N ALA A 426 -13.40 20.17 -13.14
CA ALA A 426 -13.78 19.74 -14.48
C ALA A 426 -13.34 20.75 -15.56
N ARG A 427 -13.52 22.06 -15.31
CA ARG A 427 -13.08 23.12 -16.25
C ARG A 427 -11.56 23.17 -16.41
N ALA A 428 -10.81 22.87 -15.35
CA ALA A 428 -9.35 22.87 -15.39
C ALA A 428 -8.75 21.60 -16.05
N CYS A 429 -9.54 20.53 -16.21
CA CYS A 429 -9.09 19.23 -16.71
C CYS A 429 -9.15 19.08 -18.25
N SER A 430 -9.05 20.15 -19.03
CA SER A 430 -9.34 20.13 -20.48
C SER A 430 -8.50 19.17 -21.33
N ASN A 431 -7.32 18.80 -20.85
CA ASN A 431 -6.36 17.94 -21.56
C ASN A 431 -6.17 16.54 -20.94
N ILE A 432 -7.02 16.18 -19.97
CA ILE A 432 -6.96 14.91 -19.24
C ILE A 432 -7.60 13.80 -20.08
N ASP A 433 -6.86 12.69 -20.22
CA ASP A 433 -7.28 11.50 -20.95
C ASP A 433 -7.75 10.40 -19.98
N PHE A 434 -7.18 10.37 -18.76
CA PHE A 434 -7.47 9.41 -17.69
C PHE A 434 -7.71 10.13 -16.36
N LEU A 435 -8.86 9.88 -15.71
CA LEU A 435 -9.24 10.51 -14.44
C LEU A 435 -9.70 9.47 -13.41
N VAL A 436 -9.10 9.49 -12.23
CA VAL A 436 -9.62 8.85 -11.01
C VAL A 436 -9.97 9.93 -10.03
N VAL A 437 -11.19 9.92 -9.52
CA VAL A 437 -11.65 10.97 -8.62
C VAL A 437 -12.50 10.40 -7.50
N ASN A 438 -12.07 10.60 -6.25
CA ASN A 438 -12.93 10.32 -5.10
C ASN A 438 -13.96 11.44 -4.95
N MET A 439 -15.23 11.06 -5.00
CA MET A 439 -16.42 11.90 -4.94
C MET A 439 -17.23 11.65 -3.66
N ASP A 440 -16.65 11.02 -2.64
CA ASP A 440 -17.31 10.69 -1.36
C ASP A 440 -18.07 11.85 -0.69
N MET A 441 -17.66 13.10 -0.95
CA MET A 441 -18.30 14.30 -0.42
C MET A 441 -19.46 14.83 -1.28
N ILE A 442 -19.67 14.31 -2.48
CA ILE A 442 -20.75 14.76 -3.38
C ILE A 442 -22.02 13.97 -3.06
N SER A 443 -23.15 14.65 -2.86
CA SER A 443 -24.43 13.94 -2.78
C SER A 443 -24.64 13.03 -4.00
N LYS A 444 -25.08 11.78 -3.78
CA LYS A 444 -25.26 10.78 -4.85
C LYS A 444 -26.10 11.30 -6.04
N TRP A 445 -27.01 12.24 -5.79
CA TRP A 445 -27.86 12.86 -6.80
C TRP A 445 -27.12 13.87 -7.69
N ASN A 446 -26.01 14.44 -7.22
CA ASN A 446 -25.18 15.41 -7.94
C ASN A 446 -24.06 14.75 -8.76
N ILE A 447 -23.84 13.44 -8.62
CA ILE A 447 -22.79 12.72 -9.35
C ILE A 447 -23.02 12.77 -10.86
N PRO A 448 -24.23 12.48 -11.42
CA PRO A 448 -24.44 12.60 -12.86
C PRO A 448 -24.14 14.01 -13.38
N MET A 449 -24.46 15.05 -12.61
CA MET A 449 -24.14 16.43 -12.98
C MET A 449 -22.62 16.69 -12.99
N CYS A 450 -21.87 16.17 -12.01
CA CYS A 450 -20.41 16.24 -12.00
C CYS A 450 -19.81 15.54 -13.23
N ILE A 451 -20.28 14.32 -13.53
CA ILE A 451 -19.81 13.55 -14.67
C ILE A 451 -20.11 14.27 -15.99
N LYS A 452 -21.32 14.82 -16.16
CA LYS A 452 -21.65 15.67 -17.33
C LYS A 452 -20.65 16.81 -17.49
N LYS A 453 -20.27 17.49 -16.39
CA LYS A 453 -19.28 18.58 -16.42
C LYS A 453 -17.90 18.09 -16.84
N PHE A 454 -17.41 16.98 -16.29
CA PHE A 454 -16.14 16.40 -16.72
C PHE A 454 -16.17 16.03 -18.20
N LEU A 455 -17.20 15.30 -18.66
CA LEU A 455 -17.30 14.90 -20.07
C LEU A 455 -17.45 16.09 -21.03
N ARG A 456 -18.07 17.19 -20.59
CA ARG A 456 -18.20 18.41 -21.39
C ARG A 456 -16.88 19.19 -21.49
N PHE A 457 -16.14 19.30 -20.38
CA PHE A 457 -14.94 20.13 -20.32
C PHE A 457 -13.65 19.37 -20.64
N CYS A 458 -13.68 18.04 -20.60
CA CYS A 458 -12.55 17.14 -20.89
C CYS A 458 -12.85 16.34 -22.18
N PRO A 459 -12.76 16.94 -23.38
CA PRO A 459 -13.13 16.27 -24.63
C PRO A 459 -12.28 15.02 -24.93
N ASN A 460 -11.05 14.96 -24.41
CA ASN A 460 -10.13 13.84 -24.59
C ASN A 460 -10.30 12.73 -23.55
N LEU A 461 -11.22 12.87 -22.59
CA LEU A 461 -11.36 11.93 -21.49
C LEU A 461 -11.87 10.57 -22.01
N THR A 462 -10.98 9.58 -22.00
CA THR A 462 -11.26 8.20 -22.44
C THR A 462 -11.65 7.30 -21.28
N THR A 463 -11.12 7.58 -20.08
CA THR A 463 -11.31 6.74 -18.91
C THR A 463 -11.60 7.59 -17.69
N LEU A 464 -12.74 7.31 -17.06
CA LEU A 464 -13.18 7.95 -15.82
C LEU A 464 -13.52 6.89 -14.77
N TYR A 465 -12.84 6.97 -13.64
CA TYR A 465 -13.14 6.22 -12.43
C TYR A 465 -13.59 7.17 -11.33
N ILE A 466 -14.66 6.79 -10.63
CA ILE A 466 -15.13 7.50 -9.44
C ILE A 466 -15.02 6.58 -8.22
N GLU A 467 -14.67 7.13 -7.06
CA GLU A 467 -14.82 6.45 -5.77
C GLU A 467 -15.96 7.12 -5.00
N HIS A 468 -16.99 6.37 -4.61
CA HIS A 468 -18.12 6.92 -3.87
C HIS A 468 -18.82 5.86 -2.99
N PRO A 469 -18.87 6.01 -1.66
CA PRO A 469 -19.34 4.96 -0.74
C PRO A 469 -20.85 4.67 -0.81
N TYR A 470 -21.67 5.67 -1.15
CA TYR A 470 -23.14 5.53 -1.18
C TYR A 470 -23.74 5.30 -2.57
N VAL A 471 -22.91 5.18 -3.60
CA VAL A 471 -23.38 4.81 -4.93
C VAL A 471 -23.47 3.29 -4.95
N THR A 472 -24.65 2.77 -5.27
CA THR A 472 -24.84 1.36 -5.58
C THR A 472 -25.53 1.28 -6.94
N PRO A 473 -25.06 0.43 -7.88
CA PRO A 473 -25.78 0.19 -9.12
C PRO A 473 -27.13 -0.41 -8.75
N ASN A 474 -28.18 0.42 -8.76
CA ASN A 474 -29.48 0.01 -8.28
C ASN A 474 -30.10 -0.93 -9.32
N ARG A 475 -30.13 -2.24 -9.06
CA ARG A 475 -30.56 -3.26 -10.05
C ARG A 475 -31.99 -3.10 -10.56
N ARG A 476 -32.82 -2.30 -9.87
CA ARG A 476 -34.27 -2.20 -10.14
C ARG A 476 -34.70 -0.98 -10.95
N ALA A 477 -33.81 -0.02 -11.20
CA ALA A 477 -34.10 1.15 -12.02
C ALA A 477 -32.89 1.39 -12.94
N GLY A 478 -33.11 1.50 -14.26
CA GLY A 478 -32.05 1.64 -15.26
C GLY A 478 -31.13 2.86 -15.11
N ASP A 479 -31.31 3.65 -14.05
CA ASP A 479 -30.70 4.95 -13.77
C ASP A 479 -29.16 4.94 -13.66
N HIS A 480 -28.53 3.77 -13.57
CA HIS A 480 -27.08 3.62 -13.35
C HIS A 480 -26.42 2.57 -14.25
N LYS A 481 -27.00 2.24 -15.41
CA LYS A 481 -26.39 1.28 -16.36
C LYS A 481 -24.97 1.66 -16.81
N TRP A 482 -24.65 2.95 -16.75
CA TRP A 482 -23.35 3.53 -17.07
C TRP A 482 -22.30 3.36 -15.95
N LEU A 483 -22.66 2.82 -14.77
CA LEU A 483 -21.73 2.52 -13.68
C LEU A 483 -21.27 1.06 -13.73
N LEU A 484 -20.00 0.85 -14.05
CA LEU A 484 -19.37 -0.47 -14.06
C LEU A 484 -18.58 -0.66 -12.76
N LYS A 485 -19.03 -1.58 -11.89
CA LYS A 485 -18.34 -1.87 -10.63
C LYS A 485 -16.94 -2.44 -10.90
N ILE A 486 -15.94 -1.93 -10.18
CA ILE A 486 -14.58 -2.46 -10.22
C ILE A 486 -14.40 -3.47 -9.08
N ASN A 487 -14.03 -4.71 -9.42
CA ASN A 487 -13.76 -5.73 -8.41
C ASN A 487 -12.26 -5.84 -8.05
N GLN A 488 -11.41 -5.10 -8.75
CA GLN A 488 -9.97 -5.09 -8.56
C GLN A 488 -9.53 -3.92 -7.68
N GLU A 489 -8.49 -4.13 -6.86
CA GLU A 489 -7.89 -3.07 -6.03
C GLU A 489 -7.08 -2.05 -6.85
N PHE A 490 -6.82 -2.36 -8.12
CA PHE A 490 -6.00 -1.52 -8.97
C PHE A 490 -6.63 -1.32 -10.34
N VAL A 491 -6.49 -0.09 -10.81
CA VAL A 491 -6.73 0.29 -12.20
C VAL A 491 -5.41 0.72 -12.82
N TYR A 492 -5.37 0.74 -14.15
CA TYR A 492 -4.15 0.98 -14.91
C TYR A 492 -4.39 2.13 -15.87
N ASP A 493 -3.43 3.05 -15.90
CA ASP A 493 -3.25 3.97 -17.02
C ASP A 493 -1.92 3.65 -17.72
N ASP A 494 -1.54 4.47 -18.69
CA ASP A 494 -0.30 4.28 -19.46
C ASP A 494 0.98 4.45 -18.63
N TYR A 495 0.88 4.99 -17.40
CA TYR A 495 2.04 5.42 -16.61
C TYR A 495 2.26 4.58 -15.35
N SER A 496 1.20 4.12 -14.69
CA SER A 496 1.30 3.36 -13.46
C SER A 496 0.04 2.59 -13.05
N LYS A 497 0.25 1.64 -12.15
CA LYS A 497 -0.79 1.00 -11.37
C LYS A 497 -1.34 1.98 -10.32
N ILE A 498 -2.64 2.24 -10.34
CA ILE A 498 -3.34 3.17 -9.44
C ILE A 498 -4.23 2.37 -8.50
N ARG A 499 -4.01 2.54 -7.19
CA ARG A 499 -4.83 1.89 -6.15
C ARG A 499 -6.16 2.60 -6.02
N VAL A 500 -7.25 1.83 -6.02
CA VAL A 500 -8.63 2.27 -5.77
C VAL A 500 -9.26 1.36 -4.71
N ASP A 501 -10.32 1.81 -4.03
CA ASP A 501 -11.10 0.97 -3.13
C ASP A 501 -12.20 0.22 -3.90
N PRO A 502 -12.08 -1.10 -4.14
CA PRO A 502 -13.05 -1.86 -4.94
C PRO A 502 -14.45 -1.92 -4.31
N ARG A 503 -14.59 -1.55 -3.03
CA ARG A 503 -15.91 -1.45 -2.39
C ARG A 503 -16.71 -0.29 -2.96
N TRP A 504 -16.03 0.79 -3.35
CA TRP A 504 -16.64 2.07 -3.69
C TRP A 504 -16.19 2.61 -5.05
N ALA A 505 -15.32 1.90 -5.77
CA ALA A 505 -14.79 2.31 -7.06
C ALA A 505 -15.64 1.80 -8.24
N TYR A 506 -15.95 2.73 -9.15
CA TYR A 506 -16.74 2.48 -10.35
C TYR A 506 -16.04 3.08 -11.56
N ARG A 507 -16.04 2.35 -12.69
CA ARG A 507 -15.72 2.89 -14.00
C ARG A 507 -16.99 3.45 -14.62
N ILE A 508 -16.88 4.62 -15.24
CA ILE A 508 -17.97 5.19 -16.02
C ILE A 508 -17.88 4.65 -17.45
N ASP A 509 -18.95 4.01 -17.92
CA ASP A 509 -19.17 3.77 -19.34
C ASP A 509 -19.57 5.10 -19.99
N ILE A 510 -18.60 5.78 -20.60
CA ILE A 510 -18.77 7.13 -21.14
C ILE A 510 -19.80 7.16 -22.27
N ASP A 511 -19.83 6.13 -23.11
CA ASP A 511 -20.74 6.08 -24.26
C ASP A 511 -22.17 5.82 -23.81
N GLU A 512 -22.38 4.88 -22.88
CA GLU A 512 -23.70 4.64 -22.30
C GLU A 512 -24.18 5.85 -21.49
N PHE A 513 -23.28 6.53 -20.76
CA PHE A 513 -23.61 7.76 -20.05
C PHE A 513 -24.12 8.84 -21.02
N LYS A 514 -23.42 9.07 -22.14
CA LYS A 514 -23.80 10.08 -23.15
C LYS A 514 -25.13 9.77 -23.86
N LYS A 515 -25.51 8.49 -24.00
CA LYS A 515 -26.82 8.11 -24.56
C LYS A 515 -27.98 8.47 -23.62
N ILE A 516 -27.77 8.31 -22.31
CA ILE A 516 -28.80 8.52 -21.28
C ILE A 516 -28.87 10.01 -20.91
N HIS A 517 -27.74 10.70 -20.93
CA HIS A 517 -27.59 12.06 -20.43
C HIS A 517 -27.08 12.99 -21.53
N ASP A 518 -27.88 14.00 -21.91
CA ASP A 518 -27.38 15.08 -22.76
C ASP A 518 -26.31 15.89 -22.00
N ILE A 519 -25.06 15.78 -22.45
CA ILE A 519 -23.90 16.47 -21.86
C ILE A 519 -23.89 17.97 -22.19
N ASN A 520 -24.64 18.40 -23.21
CA ASN A 520 -24.81 19.80 -23.59
C ASN A 520 -25.93 20.46 -22.79
N ASP A 521 -26.96 19.70 -22.42
CA ASP A 521 -28.01 20.11 -21.49
C ASP A 521 -27.48 20.21 -20.06
N ILE A 522 -26.78 21.32 -19.84
CA ILE A 522 -26.55 21.85 -18.52
C ILE A 522 -27.30 23.16 -18.47
N ALA A 523 -28.58 23.09 -18.08
CA ALA A 523 -29.34 24.28 -17.69
C ALA A 523 -28.41 25.22 -16.93
N ALA A 524 -28.37 26.48 -17.37
CA ALA A 524 -27.38 27.48 -17.00
C ALA A 524 -27.43 27.81 -15.50
N PHE A 525 -26.91 26.91 -14.67
CA PHE A 525 -26.49 27.25 -13.32
C PHE A 525 -25.21 28.06 -13.51
N ASN A 526 -25.37 29.36 -13.74
CA ASN A 526 -24.29 30.34 -13.67
C ASN A 526 -23.93 30.47 -12.19
N PRO A 527 -22.82 29.88 -11.71
CA PRO A 527 -22.34 30.23 -10.39
C PRO A 527 -22.00 31.72 -10.45
N ALA A 528 -22.57 32.53 -9.55
CA ALA A 528 -22.19 33.92 -9.42
C ALA A 528 -20.65 34.06 -9.41
N PRO A 529 -20.07 35.05 -10.11
CA PRO A 529 -18.63 35.22 -10.20
C PRO A 529 -18.04 35.24 -8.78
N ILE A 530 -16.95 34.50 -8.61
CA ILE A 530 -16.21 34.44 -7.35
C ILE A 530 -15.62 35.84 -7.17
N GLN A 531 -16.16 36.63 -6.25
CA GLN A 531 -15.35 37.67 -5.64
C GLN A 531 -14.20 36.93 -4.96
N SER A 532 -13.00 37.07 -5.50
CA SER A 532 -11.79 36.63 -4.84
C SER A 532 -11.73 37.37 -3.51
N SER A 533 -12.17 36.72 -2.43
CA SER A 533 -11.83 37.14 -1.08
C SER A 533 -10.35 36.87 -0.92
N ILE A 534 -9.53 37.78 -1.45
CA ILE A 534 -8.21 38.05 -0.90
C ILE A 534 -8.52 38.47 0.53
N TYR A 535 -8.31 37.56 1.48
CA TYR A 535 -8.24 37.96 2.87
C TYR A 535 -7.13 39.02 2.94
N PRO A 536 -7.41 40.26 3.35
CA PRO A 536 -6.32 41.16 3.69
C PRO A 536 -5.52 40.46 4.79
N VAL A 537 -4.23 40.30 4.55
CA VAL A 537 -3.28 39.98 5.61
C VAL A 537 -3.31 41.20 6.53
N ASP A 538 -4.06 41.10 7.62
CA ASP A 538 -4.08 42.15 8.64
C ASP A 538 -2.65 42.43 9.08
N GLY A 539 -2.33 43.72 9.09
CA GLY A 539 -0.99 44.24 9.24
C GLY A 539 -0.32 43.79 10.52
N ILE A 540 0.93 43.35 10.38
CA ILE A 540 1.92 43.45 11.44
C ILE A 540 2.13 44.95 11.67
N THR A 541 1.46 45.50 12.69
CA THR A 541 1.84 46.78 13.27
C THR A 541 3.10 46.55 14.12
N GLU A 542 4.24 47.01 13.59
CA GLU A 542 5.35 47.50 14.41
C GLU A 542 4.78 48.61 15.30
N ASP A 543 4.58 48.33 16.59
CA ASP A 543 4.72 49.30 17.70
C ASP A 543 4.25 48.66 19.01
N SER A 544 5.21 48.24 19.84
CA SER A 544 5.18 48.35 21.32
C SER A 544 6.33 47.54 21.95
N MET A 545 7.54 48.11 21.89
CA MET A 545 8.52 47.94 22.96
C MET A 545 8.36 49.12 23.92
N VAL A 546 7.61 48.94 25.01
CA VAL A 546 7.78 49.68 26.27
C VAL A 546 7.44 48.73 27.42
N CYS A 547 8.41 48.64 28.35
CA CYS A 547 8.51 47.83 29.57
C CYS A 547 9.00 46.38 29.39
#